data_AF-A0A164JIQ2-F1
#
_entry.id   AF-A0A164JIQ2-F1
#
_cell.length_a   1.000
_cell.length_b   1.000
_cell.length_c   1.000
_cell.angle_alpha   90.00
_cell.angle_beta   90.00
_cell.angle_gamma   90.00
#
_symmetry.space_group_name_H-M   'P 1'
#
loop_
_entity.id
_entity.type
_entity.pdbx_description
1 polymer ?
#
loop_
_entity_poly.entity_id
_entity_poly.type
_entity_poly.pdbx_seq_one_letter_code
_entity_poly.pdbx_strand_id
1 'polypeptide(L)'
;SEQYLTNTFSDKLLAFPLTNGTVIIRSHITHSQTLSAKPATPWAALLSDGKIFAAFCDCVAGLGCSCIHVSALLQQAIAHTKEENSTSS
;
A
#
# COMPACT_ATOMS: atom_id res chain seq x y z
N SER A 1 0.44 7.20 13.51
CA SER A 1 1.56 7.09 14.46
C SER A 1 2.75 6.53 13.70
N GLU A 2 3.86 7.25 13.68
CA GLU A 2 5.06 6.99 12.85
C GLU A 2 5.75 5.64 13.15
N GLN A 3 5.43 5.03 14.29
CA GLN A 3 5.97 3.75 14.76
C GLN A 3 5.50 2.52 13.96
N TYR A 4 4.57 2.65 13.02
CA TYR A 4 4.07 1.51 12.24
C TYR A 4 4.87 1.25 10.95
N LEU A 5 5.46 2.31 10.38
CA LEU A 5 6.36 2.22 9.23
C LEU A 5 7.65 1.46 9.58
N THR A 6 8.07 1.51 10.83
CA THR A 6 9.27 0.82 11.31
C THR A 6 9.05 -0.66 11.63
N ASN A 7 7.80 -1.08 11.88
CA ASN A 7 7.45 -2.45 12.30
C ASN A 7 6.91 -3.32 11.17
N THR A 8 6.87 -2.77 9.96
CA THR A 8 6.28 -3.40 8.79
C THR A 8 7.32 -3.47 7.69
N PHE A 9 7.83 -4.67 7.39
CA PHE A 9 8.71 -4.83 6.24
C PHE A 9 7.84 -4.82 4.99
N SER A 10 7.93 -3.73 4.23
CA SER A 10 7.27 -3.59 2.95
C SER A 10 8.25 -3.74 1.79
N ASP A 11 7.84 -4.51 0.78
CA ASP A 11 8.55 -4.58 -0.50
C ASP A 11 8.31 -3.30 -1.33
N LYS A 12 9.05 -3.19 -2.45
CA LYS A 12 8.90 -2.10 -3.43
C LYS A 12 7.43 -1.95 -3.85
N LEU A 13 6.93 -0.71 -3.88
CA LEU A 13 5.59 -0.41 -4.37
C LEU A 13 5.50 -0.79 -5.86
N LEU A 14 4.56 -1.65 -6.21
CA LEU A 14 4.23 -1.97 -7.58
C LEU A 14 3.00 -1.16 -7.99
N ALA A 15 3.06 -0.48 -9.13
CA ALA A 15 1.97 0.27 -9.70
C ALA A 15 1.67 -0.23 -11.12
N PHE A 16 0.39 -0.53 -11.38
CA PHE A 16 -0.11 -1.05 -12.64
C PHE A 16 -1.18 -0.10 -13.18
N PRO A 17 -0.86 0.78 -14.14
CA PRO A 17 -1.84 1.65 -14.76
C PRO A 17 -2.77 0.86 -15.71
N LEU A 18 -4.06 1.17 -15.68
CA LEU A 18 -5.08 0.63 -16.60
C LEU A 18 -5.47 1.68 -17.65
N THR A 19 -6.03 1.22 -18.76
CA THR A 19 -6.45 2.06 -19.90
C THR A 19 -7.58 3.04 -19.57
N ASN A 20 -8.34 2.79 -18.49
CA ASN A 20 -9.41 3.66 -18.02
C ASN A 20 -8.94 4.76 -17.05
N GLY A 21 -7.63 4.93 -16.87
CA GLY A 21 -7.06 5.91 -15.94
C GLY A 21 -7.06 5.48 -14.47
N THR A 22 -7.45 4.25 -14.16
CA THR A 22 -7.29 3.65 -12.83
C THR A 22 -5.86 3.11 -12.68
N VAL A 23 -5.26 3.22 -11.50
CA VAL A 23 -3.96 2.63 -11.17
C VAL A 23 -4.14 1.62 -10.05
N ILE A 24 -3.71 0.38 -10.26
CA ILE A 24 -3.65 -0.62 -9.19
C ILE A 24 -2.28 -0.53 -8.53
N ILE A 25 -2.26 -0.29 -7.22
CA ILE A 25 -1.05 -0.36 -6.41
C ILE A 25 -1.06 -1.64 -5.57
N ARG A 26 0.12 -2.24 -5.41
CA ARG A 26 0.31 -3.46 -4.62
C ARG A 26 1.66 -3.42 -3.94
N SER A 27 1.74 -4.00 -2.74
CA SER A 27 3.00 -4.27 -2.06
C SER A 27 2.88 -5.54 -1.24
N HIS A 28 4.00 -6.14 -0.87
CA HIS A 28 4.03 -7.14 0.19
C HIS A 28 4.29 -6.42 1.50
N ILE A 29 3.50 -6.74 2.53
CA ILE A 29 3.51 -6.04 3.80
C ILE A 29 3.51 -7.09 4.90
N THR A 30 4.59 -7.12 5.69
CA THR A 30 4.79 -8.09 6.75
C THR A 30 4.51 -7.45 8.11
N HIS A 31 3.55 -7.97 8.88
CA HIS A 31 3.26 -7.47 10.22
C HIS A 31 4.18 -8.10 11.27
N SER A 32 5.02 -7.28 11.91
CA SER A 32 5.82 -7.59 13.11
C SER A 32 6.97 -8.61 12.91
N GLN A 33 8.17 -8.20 13.32
CA GLN A 33 9.46 -8.83 13.70
C GLN A 33 9.74 -10.35 13.55
N THR A 34 8.82 -11.18 13.07
CA THR A 34 8.99 -12.62 12.88
C THR A 34 9.32 -12.88 11.42
N LEU A 35 10.59 -13.17 11.12
CA LEU A 35 11.10 -13.49 9.76
C LEU A 35 10.38 -14.66 9.04
N SER A 36 9.52 -15.41 9.75
CA SER A 36 8.85 -16.61 9.26
C SER A 36 7.35 -16.42 8.98
N ALA A 37 6.76 -15.26 9.29
CA ALA A 37 5.35 -15.01 9.00
C ALA A 37 5.15 -14.72 7.50
N LYS A 38 4.17 -15.39 6.87
CA LYS A 38 3.82 -15.15 5.46
C LYS A 38 3.43 -13.67 5.27
N PRO A 39 4.11 -12.91 4.39
CA PRO A 39 3.75 -11.53 4.10
C PRO A 39 2.32 -11.43 3.58
N ALA A 40 1.58 -10.42 4.02
CA ALA A 40 0.31 -10.09 3.42
C ALA A 40 0.54 -9.35 2.10
N THR A 41 -0.38 -9.50 1.15
CA THR A 41 -0.27 -8.88 -0.18
C THR A 41 -1.43 -7.90 -0.44
N PRO A 42 -1.50 -6.79 0.31
CA PRO A 42 -2.53 -5.79 0.08
C PRO A 42 -2.41 -5.15 -1.30
N TRP A 43 -3.56 -4.79 -1.86
CA TRP A 43 -3.67 -4.04 -3.10
C TRP A 43 -4.77 -3.00 -3.00
N ALA A 44 -4.63 -1.90 -3.73
CA ALA A 44 -5.65 -0.88 -3.85
C ALA A 44 -5.76 -0.40 -5.30
N ALA A 45 -6.99 -0.13 -5.74
CA ALA A 45 -7.28 0.55 -6.98
C ALA A 45 -7.50 2.04 -6.70
N LEU A 46 -6.73 2.88 -7.37
CA LEU A 46 -6.80 4.34 -7.30
C LEU A 46 -7.39 4.88 -8.60
N LEU A 47 -8.33 5.80 -8.47
CA LEU A 47 -8.82 6.58 -9.61
C LEU A 47 -7.80 7.66 -9.98
N SER A 48 -7.92 8.19 -11.19
CA SER A 48 -7.06 9.27 -11.71
C SER A 48 -7.13 10.56 -10.89
N ASP A 49 -8.20 10.76 -10.12
CA ASP A 49 -8.37 11.88 -9.19
C ASP A 49 -7.74 11.63 -7.80
N GLY A 50 -7.04 10.51 -7.63
CA GLY A 50 -6.39 10.13 -6.38
C GLY A 50 -7.33 9.49 -5.35
N LYS A 51 -8.62 9.31 -5.64
CA LYS A 51 -9.54 8.60 -4.75
C LYS A 51 -9.28 7.10 -4.79
N ILE A 52 -9.47 6.46 -3.64
CA ILE A 52 -9.42 5.00 -3.54
C ILE A 52 -10.76 4.44 -4.02
N PHE A 53 -10.73 3.68 -5.11
CA PHE A 53 -11.90 2.96 -5.60
C PHE A 53 -12.18 1.71 -4.76
N ALA A 54 -11.13 0.95 -4.49
CA ALA A 54 -11.20 -0.27 -3.68
C ALA A 54 -9.85 -0.57 -3.05
N ALA A 55 -9.84 -1.22 -1.89
CA ALA A 55 -8.63 -1.71 -1.26
C ALA A 55 -8.90 -3.01 -0.53
N PHE A 56 -8.00 -3.97 -0.67
CA PHE A 56 -8.14 -5.31 -0.11
C PHE A 56 -6.81 -5.81 0.42
N CYS A 57 -6.89 -6.76 1.34
CA CYS A 57 -5.75 -7.47 1.87
C CYS A 57 -6.14 -8.94 2.09
N ASP A 58 -5.19 -9.84 1.86
CA ASP A 58 -5.34 -11.28 2.06
C ASP A 58 -5.13 -11.73 3.52
N CYS A 59 -4.96 -10.79 4.46
CA CYS A 59 -4.90 -11.12 5.87
C CYS A 59 -6.29 -11.42 6.45
N VAL A 60 -6.34 -12.13 7.59
CA VAL A 60 -7.59 -12.52 8.26
C VAL A 60 -8.48 -11.30 8.60
N ALA A 61 -7.87 -10.16 8.93
CA ALA A 61 -8.57 -8.90 9.19
C ALA A 61 -8.92 -8.11 7.90
N GLY A 62 -8.41 -8.52 6.74
CA GLY A 62 -8.52 -7.83 5.46
C GLY A 62 -9.92 -7.90 4.81
N LEU A 63 -10.79 -8.76 5.32
CA LEU A 63 -12.19 -8.90 4.87
C LEU A 63 -13.04 -7.64 5.10
N GLY A 64 -12.61 -6.74 5.99
CA GLY A 64 -13.27 -5.44 6.24
C GLY A 64 -12.67 -4.26 5.49
N CYS A 65 -11.75 -4.47 4.56
CA CYS A 65 -11.02 -3.42 3.81
C CYS A 65 -10.22 -2.41 4.66
N SER A 66 -10.13 -2.62 5.98
CA SER A 66 -9.60 -1.66 6.96
C SER A 66 -8.41 -2.18 7.76
N CYS A 67 -7.76 -3.24 7.28
CA CYS A 67 -6.60 -3.76 7.97
C CYS A 67 -5.42 -2.78 7.89
N ILE A 68 -4.57 -2.84 8.90
CA ILE A 68 -3.33 -2.06 9.02
C ILE A 68 -2.40 -2.18 7.80
N HIS A 69 -2.41 -3.30 7.08
CA HIS A 69 -1.61 -3.47 5.87
C HIS A 69 -2.12 -2.57 4.73
N VAL A 70 -3.44 -2.41 4.59
CA VAL A 70 -4.01 -1.47 3.59
C VAL A 70 -3.57 -0.04 3.92
N SER A 71 -3.60 0.34 5.19
CA SER A 71 -3.12 1.66 5.62
C SER A 71 -1.63 1.87 5.30
N ALA A 72 -0.77 0.87 5.52
CA ALA A 72 0.64 0.94 5.17
C ALA A 72 0.86 1.07 3.65
N LEU A 73 0.12 0.30 2.84
CA LEU A 73 0.18 0.39 1.37
C LEU A 73 -0.15 1.81 0.89
N LEU A 74 -1.23 2.39 1.39
CA LEU A 74 -1.68 3.73 1.01
C LEU A 74 -0.68 4.80 1.46
N GLN A 75 -0.15 4.68 2.67
CA GLN A 75 0.87 5.61 3.17
C GLN A 75 2.15 5.54 2.33
N GLN A 76 2.57 4.35 1.90
CA GLN A 76 3.72 4.17 1.00
C GLN A 76 3.47 4.82 -0.37
N ALA A 77 2.27 4.68 -0.93
CA ALA A 77 1.90 5.36 -2.17
C ALA A 77 1.96 6.89 -2.03
N ILE A 78 1.45 7.45 -0.92
CA ILE A 78 1.54 8.89 -0.64
C ILE A 78 3.00 9.34 -0.52
N ALA A 79 3.85 8.58 0.18
CA ALA A 79 5.26 8.90 0.33
C ALA A 79 5.99 8.93 -1.03
N HIS A 80 5.75 7.95 -1.90
CA HIS A 80 6.30 7.92 -3.27
C HIS A 80 5.87 9.14 -4.10
N THR A 81 4.60 9.57 -4.01
CA THR A 81 4.16 10.78 -4.74
C THR A 81 4.81 12.06 -4.22
N LYS A 82 5.16 12.11 -2.93
CA LYS A 82 5.81 13.28 -2.33
C LYS A 82 7.29 13.40 -2.73
N GLU A 83 7.98 12.27 -2.89
CA GLU A 83 9.37 12.24 -3.38
C GLU A 83 9.49 12.76 -4.82
N GLU A 84 8.60 12.34 -5.71
CA GLU A 84 8.52 12.81 -7.12
C GLU A 84 8.26 14.32 -7.20
N ASN A 85 7.40 14.85 -6.32
CA ASN A 85 7.10 16.29 -6.29
C ASN A 85 8.21 17.14 -5.64
N SER A 86 9.13 16.52 -4.89
CA SER A 86 10.25 17.21 -4.22
C SER A 86 11.54 17.20 -5.05
N THR A 87 11.61 16.35 -6.08
CA THR A 87 12.73 16.28 -7.04
C THR A 87 12.46 17.07 -8.32
N SER A 88 11.28 17.68 -8.45
CA SER A 88 10.87 18.53 -9.57
C SER A 88 10.91 20.04 -9.25
N SER A 89 11.63 20.45 -8.20
CA SER A 89 11.88 21.86 -7.83
C SER A 89 13.36 22.21 -7.94
#